data_AF-A0A849Z7S1-F1
#
_entry.id   AF-A0A849Z7S1-F1
#
_cell.length_a   1.000
_cell.length_b   1.000
_cell.length_c   1.000
_cell.angle_alpha   90.00
_cell.angle_beta   90.00
_cell.angle_gamma   90.00
#
_symmetry.space_group_name_H-M   'P 1'
#
loop_
_entity.id
_entity.type
_entity.pdbx_description
1 polymer ?
#
loop_
_entity_poly.entity_id
_entity_poly.type
_entity_poly.pdbx_seq_one_letter_code
_entity_poly.pdbx_strand_id
1 'polypeptide(L)'
;MAGVDIAAKGKKRSQNAEINMIPFIDLLFMMLAFLLVTAVWTANSRLQANAQVPDNPDAPVEPVAESKVLHVHVGVEEFTLVWKHGATVLSEVKVPKEKGSSDHVSYPELAKRIRAEWERTGEHKDTADQKVDNVVLHSDNRTPYKELAAVMDAVSGTKREMKVGNAVAMVPAMNLTFSVK
;
A
#
# COMPACT_ATOMS: atom_id res chain seq x y z
N MET A 1 -44.27 -8.37 18.80
CA MET A 1 -44.94 -9.09 17.70
C MET A 1 -45.73 -8.07 16.92
N ALA A 2 -45.50 -7.93 15.61
CA ALA A 2 -46.19 -6.97 14.76
C ALA A 2 -47.35 -7.69 14.05
N GLY A 3 -48.59 -7.33 14.41
CA GLY A 3 -49.80 -7.86 13.76
C GLY A 3 -50.19 -7.00 12.57
N VAL A 4 -50.57 -7.63 11.46
CA VAL A 4 -51.11 -6.96 10.28
C VAL A 4 -52.59 -7.33 10.16
N ASP A 5 -53.48 -6.35 10.29
CA ASP A 5 -54.92 -6.54 10.15
C ASP A 5 -55.33 -6.46 8.67
N ILE A 6 -55.82 -7.57 8.13
CA ILE A 6 -56.42 -7.60 6.80
C ILE A 6 -57.92 -7.37 6.95
N ALA A 7 -58.40 -6.18 6.58
CA ALA A 7 -59.82 -5.85 6.59
C ALA A 7 -60.57 -6.63 5.50
N ALA A 8 -61.04 -7.85 5.84
CA ALA A 8 -61.88 -8.65 4.97
C ALA A 8 -63.34 -8.16 5.06
N LYS A 9 -63.84 -7.57 3.97
CA LYS A 9 -65.23 -7.12 3.83
C LYS A 9 -66.15 -8.34 3.61
N GLY A 10 -66.61 -8.98 4.69
CA GLY A 10 -67.61 -10.05 4.64
C GLY A 10 -67.51 -11.05 5.78
N LYS A 11 -68.64 -11.69 6.11
CA LYS A 11 -68.96 -12.56 7.27
C LYS A 11 -68.08 -13.80 7.45
N LYS A 12 -66.75 -13.67 7.48
CA LYS A 12 -65.78 -14.69 7.90
C LYS A 12 -64.83 -14.07 8.91
N ARG A 13 -64.61 -14.81 10.01
CA ARG A 13 -63.81 -14.43 11.18
C ARG A 13 -62.44 -13.89 10.75
N SER A 14 -62.04 -12.73 11.26
CA SER A 14 -60.71 -12.16 11.02
C SER A 14 -59.65 -13.18 11.45
N GLN A 15 -58.84 -13.65 10.50
CA GLN A 15 -57.67 -14.46 10.78
C GLN A 15 -56.51 -13.52 11.05
N ASN A 16 -56.07 -13.45 12.30
CA ASN A 16 -54.81 -12.83 12.65
C ASN A 16 -53.70 -13.70 12.03
N ALA A 17 -52.98 -13.15 11.05
CA ALA A 17 -51.81 -13.81 10.49
C ALA A 17 -50.59 -13.44 11.35
N GLU A 18 -50.23 -14.32 12.28
CA GLU A 18 -48.97 -14.18 13.02
C GLU A 18 -47.81 -14.60 12.12
N ILE A 19 -46.95 -13.66 11.74
CA ILE A 19 -45.75 -13.94 10.96
C ILE A 19 -44.69 -14.55 11.87
N ASN A 20 -44.14 -15.70 11.44
CA ASN A 20 -42.99 -16.31 12.09
C ASN A 20 -41.76 -15.42 11.89
N MET A 21 -41.30 -14.80 12.98
CA MET A 21 -40.13 -13.91 12.94
C MET A 21 -38.80 -14.68 12.86
N ILE A 22 -38.77 -15.95 13.28
CA ILE A 22 -37.54 -16.75 13.34
C ILE A 22 -36.89 -16.93 11.96
N PRO A 23 -37.62 -17.34 10.89
CA PRO A 23 -37.05 -17.41 9.54
C PRO A 23 -36.67 -16.05 8.96
N PHE A 24 -37.35 -14.98 9.34
CA PHE A 24 -37.07 -13.64 8.84
C PHE A 24 -35.75 -13.08 9.39
N ILE A 25 -35.47 -13.36 10.68
CA ILE A 25 -34.21 -12.98 11.31
C ILE A 25 -33.04 -13.76 10.71
N ASP A 26 -33.23 -15.06 10.42
CA ASP A 26 -32.19 -15.89 9.78
C ASP A 26 -31.80 -15.34 8.40
N LEU A 27 -32.80 -14.98 7.58
CA LEU A 27 -32.58 -14.34 6.28
C LEU A 27 -31.79 -13.02 6.40
N LEU A 28 -32.19 -12.14 7.33
CA LEU A 28 -31.51 -10.85 7.53
C LEU A 28 -30.08 -11.02 8.04
N PHE A 29 -29.85 -11.98 8.94
CA PHE A 29 -28.52 -12.25 9.48
C PHE A 29 -27.58 -12.84 8.40
N MET A 30 -28.08 -13.72 7.53
CA MET A 30 -27.35 -14.21 6.37
C MET A 30 -26.93 -13.08 5.41
N MET A 31 -27.81 -12.11 5.17
CA MET A 31 -27.48 -10.93 4.34
C MET A 31 -26.42 -10.04 4.98
N LEU A 32 -26.49 -9.82 6.29
CA LEU A 32 -25.47 -9.04 7.03
C LEU A 32 -24.09 -9.72 6.99
N ALA A 33 -24.05 -11.04 7.14
CA ALA A 33 -22.80 -11.81 7.03
C ALA A 33 -22.18 -11.67 5.63
N PHE A 34 -23.01 -11.74 4.58
CA PHE A 34 -22.55 -11.56 3.20
C PHE A 34 -21.96 -10.16 2.95
N LEU A 35 -22.63 -9.11 3.42
CA LEU A 35 -22.16 -7.72 3.32
C LEU A 35 -20.83 -7.50 4.04
N LEU A 36 -20.65 -8.08 5.23
CA LEU A 36 -19.39 -7.98 5.98
C LEU A 36 -18.22 -8.68 5.31
N VAL A 37 -18.42 -9.90 4.79
CA VAL A 37 -17.36 -10.65 4.10
C VAL A 37 -16.91 -9.92 2.84
N THR A 38 -17.86 -9.41 2.04
CA THR A 38 -17.54 -8.70 0.79
C THR A 38 -16.95 -7.30 1.03
N ALA A 39 -17.32 -6.61 2.11
CA ALA A 39 -16.71 -5.33 2.49
C ALA A 39 -15.22 -5.47 2.83
N VAL A 40 -14.84 -6.51 3.58
CA VAL A 40 -13.43 -6.77 3.96
C VAL A 40 -12.54 -7.00 2.74
N TRP A 41 -13.06 -7.61 1.69
CA TRP A 41 -12.29 -7.85 0.46
C TRP A 41 -11.94 -6.57 -0.31
N THR A 42 -12.68 -5.48 -0.12
CA THR A 42 -12.34 -4.18 -0.75
C THR A 42 -11.23 -3.42 -0.02
N ALA A 43 -10.88 -3.83 1.21
CA ALA A 43 -9.89 -3.16 2.04
C ALA A 43 -8.47 -3.72 1.88
N ASN A 44 -8.28 -4.80 1.11
CA ASN A 44 -6.93 -5.31 0.87
C ASN A 44 -6.17 -4.30 0.00
N SER A 45 -5.17 -3.67 0.61
CA SER A 45 -4.50 -2.45 0.20
C SER A 45 -4.15 -2.43 -1.30
N ARG A 46 -4.64 -1.39 -1.98
CA ARG A 46 -4.16 -1.01 -3.32
C ARG A 46 -2.68 -0.65 -3.19
N LEU A 47 -1.80 -1.63 -3.41
CA LEU A 47 -0.41 -1.34 -3.77
C LEU A 47 -0.47 -0.46 -5.02
N GLN A 48 -0.02 0.79 -4.91
CA GLN A 48 0.08 1.69 -6.05
C GLN A 48 1.23 1.22 -6.95
N ALA A 49 0.96 0.23 -7.78
CA ALA A 49 1.81 -0.15 -8.90
C ALA A 49 1.55 0.79 -10.09
N ASN A 50 1.72 2.09 -9.88
CA ASN A 50 1.71 3.04 -11.00
C ASN A 50 3.02 2.88 -11.76
N ALA A 51 2.93 2.40 -12.99
CA ALA A 51 3.96 2.68 -13.98
C ALA A 51 3.89 4.19 -14.26
N GLN A 52 5.04 4.88 -14.21
CA GLN A 52 5.15 6.29 -14.57
C GLN A 52 4.94 6.43 -16.09
N VAL A 53 3.72 6.21 -16.56
CA VAL A 53 3.35 6.41 -17.96
C VAL A 53 2.81 7.84 -18.07
N PRO A 54 3.31 8.67 -19.00
CA PRO A 54 2.78 10.00 -19.22
C PRO A 54 1.28 9.94 -19.52
N ASP A 55 0.48 10.70 -18.77
CA ASP A 55 -1.00 10.69 -18.80
C ASP A 55 -1.59 11.34 -20.07
N ASN A 56 -0.74 11.88 -20.96
CA ASN A 56 -1.15 12.47 -22.22
C ASN A 56 -0.02 12.39 -23.27
N PRO A 57 -0.18 11.63 -24.37
CA PRO A 57 0.83 11.56 -25.44
C PRO A 57 0.98 12.85 -26.26
N ASP A 58 0.01 13.78 -26.18
CA ASP A 58 -0.03 15.01 -26.98
C ASP A 58 0.22 16.30 -26.16
N ALA A 59 0.45 16.20 -24.85
CA ALA A 59 0.84 17.36 -24.05
C ALA A 59 2.29 17.75 -24.40
N PRO A 60 2.63 19.06 -24.49
CA PRO A 60 4.02 19.48 -24.48
C PRO A 60 4.68 18.85 -23.26
N VAL A 61 5.66 17.98 -23.49
CA VAL A 61 6.48 17.41 -22.42
C VAL A 61 7.26 18.60 -21.85
N GLU A 62 6.70 19.26 -20.84
CA GLU A 62 7.53 20.06 -19.95
C GLU A 62 8.64 19.12 -19.48
N PRO A 63 9.92 19.52 -19.60
CA PRO A 63 11.01 18.68 -19.13
C PRO A 63 10.80 18.52 -17.62
N VAL A 64 10.19 17.40 -17.25
CA VAL A 64 10.05 16.99 -15.85
C VAL A 64 11.47 16.94 -15.36
N ALA A 65 11.84 17.89 -14.50
CA ALA A 65 13.15 17.90 -13.86
C ALA A 65 13.36 16.49 -13.33
N GLU A 66 14.38 15.80 -13.86
CA GLU A 66 14.56 14.37 -13.63
C GLU A 66 14.72 14.16 -12.13
N SER A 67 13.68 13.73 -11.42
CA SER A 67 13.79 13.54 -9.97
C SER A 67 14.80 12.42 -9.70
N LYS A 68 15.59 12.55 -8.64
CA LYS A 68 16.45 11.43 -8.21
C LYS A 68 15.60 10.23 -7.82
N VAL A 69 15.92 9.06 -8.37
CA VAL A 69 15.22 7.79 -8.10
C VAL A 69 16.19 6.79 -7.48
N LEU A 70 15.78 6.15 -6.39
CA LEU A 70 16.54 5.05 -5.80
C LEU A 70 16.08 3.73 -6.39
N HIS A 71 16.99 2.99 -7.03
CA HIS A 71 16.74 1.62 -7.46
C HIS A 71 17.27 0.65 -6.40
N VAL A 72 16.43 -0.27 -5.95
CA VAL A 72 16.83 -1.35 -5.04
C VAL A 72 16.76 -2.67 -5.81
N HIS A 73 17.92 -3.29 -6.03
CA HIS A 73 18.01 -4.61 -6.65
C HIS A 73 18.15 -5.69 -5.57
N VAL A 74 17.23 -6.64 -5.60
CA VAL A 74 17.25 -7.82 -4.72
C VAL A 74 18.02 -8.93 -5.43
N GLY A 75 19.31 -9.09 -5.09
CA GLY A 75 20.13 -10.22 -5.51
C GLY A 75 19.92 -11.45 -4.64
N VAL A 76 20.67 -12.52 -4.87
CA VAL A 76 20.57 -13.76 -4.06
C VAL A 76 21.25 -13.57 -2.71
N GLU A 77 22.46 -13.00 -2.68
CA GLU A 77 23.30 -12.84 -1.50
C GLU A 77 23.46 -11.38 -1.02
N GLU A 78 23.24 -10.42 -1.92
CA GLU A 78 23.38 -8.99 -1.64
C GLU A 78 22.21 -8.17 -2.19
N PHE A 79 21.97 -7.01 -1.58
CA PHE A 79 21.12 -5.95 -2.10
C PHE A 79 21.99 -4.87 -2.74
N THR A 80 21.63 -4.42 -3.93
CA THR A 80 22.33 -3.30 -4.59
C THR A 80 21.41 -2.09 -4.63
N LEU A 81 21.81 -1.01 -3.97
CA LEU A 81 21.12 0.27 -3.95
C LEU A 81 21.81 1.19 -4.97
N VAL A 82 21.06 1.68 -5.95
CA VAL A 82 21.59 2.53 -7.02
C VAL A 82 20.74 3.81 -7.10
N TRP A 83 21.31 4.94 -6.69
CA TRP A 83 20.71 6.25 -6.94
C TRP A 83 20.95 6.67 -8.38
N LYS A 84 19.89 7.02 -9.08
CA LYS A 84 19.96 7.53 -10.46
C LYS A 84 19.29 8.89 -10.57
N HIS A 85 19.84 9.71 -11.47
CA HIS A 85 19.25 10.95 -11.94
C HIS A 85 19.25 10.86 -13.47
N GLY A 86 18.06 10.60 -14.04
CA GLY A 86 17.92 10.19 -15.44
C GLY A 86 18.77 8.97 -15.79
N ALA A 87 19.70 9.16 -16.73
CA ALA A 87 20.65 8.12 -17.16
C ALA A 87 21.91 8.00 -16.28
N THR A 88 22.14 8.93 -15.35
CA THR A 88 23.38 9.01 -14.56
C THR A 88 23.24 8.29 -13.23
N VAL A 89 24.20 7.41 -12.91
CA VAL A 89 24.30 6.77 -11.59
C VAL A 89 25.04 7.73 -10.65
N LEU A 90 24.36 8.21 -9.62
CA LEU A 90 24.92 9.12 -8.61
C LEU A 90 25.65 8.36 -7.49
N SER A 91 25.11 7.21 -7.10
CA SER A 91 25.68 6.40 -6.04
C SER A 91 25.26 4.95 -6.19
N GLU A 92 26.18 4.05 -5.94
CA GLU A 92 25.93 2.62 -5.87
C GLU A 92 26.49 2.07 -4.56
N VAL A 93 25.66 1.32 -3.84
CA VAL A 93 26.02 0.71 -2.56
C VAL A 93 25.51 -0.72 -2.52
N LYS A 94 26.40 -1.65 -2.20
CA LYS A 94 26.09 -3.05 -1.97
C LYS A 94 25.92 -3.30 -0.48
N VAL A 95 24.86 -4.01 -0.11
CA VAL A 95 24.53 -4.37 1.27
C VAL A 95 24.38 -5.88 1.33
N PRO A 96 25.23 -6.59 2.11
CA PRO A 96 25.08 -8.03 2.30
C PRO A 96 23.72 -8.38 2.92
N LYS A 97 23.13 -9.51 2.51
CA LYS A 97 21.89 -10.02 3.11
C LYS A 97 22.16 -10.63 4.47
N GLU A 98 22.19 -9.80 5.51
CA GLU A 98 22.17 -10.29 6.89
C GLU A 98 20.71 -10.46 7.33
N LYS A 99 20.28 -11.72 7.47
CA LYS A 99 18.94 -12.04 7.99
C LYS A 99 18.91 -11.72 9.48
N GLY A 100 17.95 -10.88 9.89
CA GLY A 100 17.66 -10.66 11.31
C GLY A 100 17.26 -11.97 11.99
N SER A 101 17.74 -12.15 13.23
CA SER A 101 17.48 -13.35 14.02
C SER A 101 16.07 -13.33 14.60
N SER A 102 15.06 -13.75 13.83
CA SER A 102 13.75 -14.16 14.34
C SER A 102 12.92 -14.87 13.27
N ASP A 103 11.81 -15.51 13.67
CA ASP A 103 10.78 -16.13 12.82
C ASP A 103 10.21 -15.16 11.75
N HIS A 104 10.45 -13.85 11.91
CA HIS A 104 10.14 -12.79 10.96
C HIS A 104 11.41 -12.36 10.18
N VAL A 105 11.38 -12.53 8.86
CA VAL A 105 12.45 -12.05 7.97
C VAL A 105 12.47 -10.52 8.03
N SER A 106 13.53 -9.95 8.59
CA SER A 106 13.74 -8.50 8.65
C SER A 106 15.18 -8.17 8.30
N TYR A 107 15.37 -7.03 7.62
CA TYR A 107 16.69 -6.55 7.18
C TYR A 107 16.99 -5.19 7.84
N PRO A 108 17.37 -5.16 9.13
CA PRO A 108 17.62 -3.92 9.85
C PRO A 108 18.81 -3.13 9.30
N GLU A 109 19.86 -3.80 8.84
CA GLU A 109 21.03 -3.15 8.23
C GLU A 109 20.69 -2.51 6.88
N LEU A 110 19.82 -3.14 6.09
CA LEU A 110 19.30 -2.54 4.86
C LEU A 110 18.52 -1.25 5.17
N ALA A 111 17.64 -1.27 6.17
CA ALA A 111 16.86 -0.09 6.57
C ALA A 111 17.76 1.08 7.00
N LYS A 112 18.79 0.81 7.82
CA LYS A 112 19.79 1.81 8.22
C LYS A 112 20.53 2.39 7.02
N ARG A 113 20.91 1.53 6.06
CA ARG A 113 21.66 1.97 4.88
C ARG A 113 20.81 2.79 3.92
N ILE A 114 19.56 2.39 3.67
CA ILE A 114 18.60 3.17 2.87
C ILE A 114 18.40 4.54 3.51
N ARG A 115 18.22 4.60 4.84
CA ARG A 115 18.08 5.86 5.57
C ARG A 115 19.30 6.77 5.38
N ALA A 116 20.51 6.25 5.58
CA ALA A 116 21.74 7.02 5.42
C ALA A 116 21.92 7.52 3.98
N GLU A 117 21.58 6.69 2.99
CA GLU A 117 21.62 7.08 1.58
C GLU A 117 20.58 8.15 1.23
N TRP A 118 19.38 8.07 1.81
CA TRP A 118 18.36 9.11 1.65
C TRP A 118 18.78 10.43 2.33
N GLU A 119 19.30 10.37 3.55
CA GLU A 119 19.83 11.55 4.26
C GLU A 119 20.99 12.22 3.53
N ARG A 120 21.76 11.46 2.72
CA ARG A 120 22.84 12.00 1.88
C ARG A 120 22.33 12.55 0.55
N THR A 121 21.60 11.73 -0.21
CA THR A 121 21.34 11.96 -1.64
C THR A 121 19.93 12.44 -1.95
N GLY A 122 18.99 12.25 -1.02
CA GLY A 122 17.58 12.60 -1.17
C GLY A 122 17.36 14.06 -1.54
N GLU A 123 16.42 14.29 -2.43
CA GLU A 123 16.13 15.61 -3.02
C GLU A 123 15.05 16.34 -2.20
N HIS A 124 14.07 15.59 -1.68
CA HIS A 124 12.91 16.16 -1.00
C HIS A 124 13.06 16.03 0.53
N LYS A 125 13.95 16.84 1.12
CA LYS A 125 14.19 16.88 2.58
C LYS A 125 13.47 18.00 3.32
N ASP A 126 12.90 18.96 2.59
CA ASP A 126 12.19 20.08 3.19
C ASP A 126 10.82 19.63 3.73
N THR A 127 10.53 20.04 4.95
CA THR A 127 9.24 19.82 5.64
C THR A 127 8.05 20.46 4.93
N ALA A 128 8.30 21.48 4.09
CA ALA A 128 7.29 22.15 3.26
C ALA A 128 7.03 21.42 1.93
N ASP A 129 7.90 20.48 1.55
CA ASP A 129 7.79 19.77 0.28
C ASP A 129 6.84 18.56 0.40
N GLN A 130 5.74 18.62 -0.33
CA GLN A 130 4.75 17.55 -0.36
C GLN A 130 5.18 16.38 -1.25
N LYS A 131 6.20 16.53 -2.11
CA LYS A 131 6.69 15.46 -2.98
C LYS A 131 7.64 14.53 -2.24
N VAL A 132 7.41 13.23 -2.36
CA VAL A 132 8.26 12.16 -1.82
C VAL A 132 9.24 11.67 -2.89
N ASP A 133 10.41 11.20 -2.46
CA ASP A 133 11.36 10.57 -3.39
C ASP A 133 10.80 9.23 -3.89
N ASN A 134 11.15 8.82 -5.10
CA ASN A 134 10.68 7.55 -5.66
C ASN A 134 11.72 6.44 -5.49
N VAL A 135 11.26 5.24 -5.11
CA VAL A 135 12.06 4.02 -5.00
C VAL A 135 11.50 3.00 -5.97
N VAL A 136 12.36 2.40 -6.80
CA VAL A 136 11.98 1.30 -7.68
C VAL A 136 12.63 0.02 -7.17
N LEU A 137 11.81 -0.93 -6.72
CA LEU A 137 12.24 -2.24 -6.29
C LEU A 137 12.29 -3.19 -7.50
N HIS A 138 13.48 -3.74 -7.76
CA HIS A 138 13.74 -4.76 -8.77
C HIS A 138 14.00 -6.09 -8.06
N SER A 139 13.23 -7.11 -8.39
CA SER A 139 13.42 -8.47 -7.86
C SER A 139 13.19 -9.53 -8.93
N ASP A 140 13.84 -10.68 -8.78
CA ASP A 140 13.55 -11.87 -9.57
C ASP A 140 12.19 -12.48 -9.17
N ASN A 141 11.47 -13.05 -10.13
CA ASN A 141 10.24 -13.82 -9.96
C ASN A 141 10.37 -15.00 -8.98
N ARG A 142 11.59 -15.47 -8.73
CA ARG A 142 11.87 -16.53 -7.76
C ARG A 142 11.97 -16.06 -6.31
N THR A 143 11.96 -14.75 -6.07
CA THR A 143 12.13 -14.18 -4.73
C THR A 143 10.89 -14.49 -3.87
N PRO A 144 11.05 -15.13 -2.70
CA PRO A 144 9.91 -15.39 -1.81
C PRO A 144 9.25 -14.09 -1.36
N TYR A 145 7.91 -14.07 -1.33
CA TYR A 145 7.14 -12.89 -0.90
C TYR A 145 7.54 -12.38 0.49
N LYS A 146 7.91 -13.28 1.42
CA LYS A 146 8.40 -12.89 2.75
C LYS A 146 9.65 -12.00 2.69
N GLU A 147 10.54 -12.24 1.74
CA GLU A 147 11.74 -11.41 1.56
C GLU A 147 11.39 -10.06 0.93
N LEU A 148 10.46 -10.03 -0.02
CA LEU A 148 9.97 -8.78 -0.62
C LEU A 148 9.27 -7.90 0.41
N ALA A 149 8.41 -8.49 1.26
CA ALA A 149 7.75 -7.78 2.35
C ALA A 149 8.77 -7.13 3.31
N ALA A 150 9.81 -7.88 3.69
CA ALA A 150 10.87 -7.38 4.55
C ALA A 150 11.65 -6.20 3.94
N VAL A 151 11.86 -6.22 2.61
CA VAL A 151 12.51 -5.10 1.89
C VAL A 151 11.57 -3.89 1.80
N MET A 152 10.28 -4.12 1.54
CA MET A 152 9.27 -3.04 1.54
C MET A 152 9.18 -2.38 2.92
N ASP A 153 9.16 -3.17 3.99
CA ASP A 153 9.17 -2.65 5.37
C ASP A 153 10.45 -1.85 5.67
N ALA A 154 11.60 -2.29 5.17
CA ALA A 154 12.86 -1.56 5.31
C ALA A 154 12.83 -0.19 4.60
N VAL A 155 12.21 -0.11 3.42
CA VAL A 155 12.02 1.16 2.69
C VAL A 155 11.00 2.05 3.42
N SER A 156 9.84 1.52 3.78
CA SER A 156 8.79 2.26 4.51
C SER A 156 9.21 2.69 5.92
N GLY A 157 10.21 2.03 6.52
CA GLY A 157 10.83 2.44 7.77
C GLY A 157 11.55 3.79 7.70
N THR A 158 11.90 4.27 6.50
CA THR A 158 12.43 5.63 6.31
C THR A 158 11.31 6.65 6.39
N LYS A 159 11.22 7.33 7.53
CA LYS A 159 10.22 8.36 7.81
C LYS A 159 10.84 9.75 7.80
N ARG A 160 10.10 10.73 7.29
CA ARG A 160 10.40 12.16 7.35
C ARG A 160 9.26 12.93 7.98
N GLU A 161 9.59 14.08 8.55
CA GLU A 161 8.61 15.04 9.02
C GLU A 161 8.07 15.83 7.82
N MET A 162 6.77 15.77 7.59
CA MET A 162 6.09 16.58 6.57
C MET A 162 4.94 17.33 7.22
N LYS A 163 4.74 18.58 6.80
CA LYS A 163 3.54 19.33 7.16
C LYS A 163 2.35 18.86 6.33
N VAL A 164 1.49 18.02 6.93
CA VAL A 164 0.23 17.58 6.31
C VAL A 164 -0.89 18.45 6.86
N GLY A 165 -1.25 19.49 6.10
CA GLY A 165 -2.22 20.50 6.55
C GLY A 165 -1.62 21.42 7.63
N ASN A 166 -2.21 21.44 8.84
CA ASN A 166 -1.78 22.31 9.93
C ASN A 166 -0.92 21.59 11.00
N ALA A 167 -0.62 20.30 10.81
CA ALA A 167 0.15 19.48 11.73
C ALA A 167 1.37 18.85 11.03
N VAL A 168 2.46 18.70 11.77
CA VAL A 168 3.65 17.96 11.32
C VAL A 168 3.42 16.49 11.63
N ALA A 169 3.45 15.64 10.60
CA ALA A 169 3.25 14.21 10.71
C ALA A 169 4.48 13.45 10.19
N MET A 170 4.81 12.33 10.84
CA MET A 170 5.85 11.41 10.39
C MET A 170 5.30 10.56 9.25
N VAL A 171 5.66 10.91 8.02
CA VAL A 171 5.23 10.20 6.80
C VAL A 171 6.41 9.42 6.20
N PRO A 172 6.15 8.35 5.42
CA PRO A 172 7.19 7.70 4.64
C PRO A 172 7.91 8.73 3.76
N ALA A 173 9.24 8.70 3.76
CA ALA A 173 10.06 9.62 3.00
C ALA A 173 10.04 9.31 1.49
N MET A 174 9.69 8.08 1.15
CA MET A 174 9.80 7.55 -0.20
C MET A 174 8.52 6.81 -0.63
N ASN A 175 8.15 6.95 -1.89
CA ASN A 175 7.12 6.12 -2.53
C ASN A 175 7.78 4.90 -3.18
N LEU A 176 7.21 3.72 -2.95
CA LEU A 176 7.75 2.46 -3.48
C LEU A 176 6.95 2.01 -4.70
N THR A 177 7.65 1.87 -5.82
CA THR A 177 7.14 1.30 -7.07
C THR A 177 7.85 -0.03 -7.34
N PHE A 178 7.10 -1.02 -7.80
CA PHE A 178 7.65 -2.34 -8.10
C PHE A 178 7.93 -2.46 -9.61
N SER A 179 9.11 -2.97 -9.97
CA SER A 179 9.44 -3.33 -11.35
C SER A 179 9.84 -4.79 -11.39
N VAL A 180 9.00 -5.59 -12.04
CA VAL A 180 9.27 -7.00 -12.30
C VAL A 180 10.11 -7.08 -13.56
N LYS A 181 11.16 -7.90 -13.54
CA LYS A 181 11.85 -8.35 -14.76
C LYS A 181 11.66 -9.84 -14.96
#